data_AF-A0A6H1ZUK2-F1
#
_entry.id   AF-A0A6H1ZUK2-F1
#
_cell.length_a   1.000
_cell.length_b   1.000
_cell.length_c   1.000
_cell.angle_alpha   90.00
_cell.angle_beta   90.00
_cell.angle_gamma   90.00
#
_symmetry.space_group_name_H-M   'P 1'
#
loop_
_entity.id
_entity.type
_entity.pdbx_description
1 polymer ?
#
loop_
_entity_poly.entity_id
_entity_poly.type
_entity_poly.pdbx_seq_one_letter_code
_entity_poly.pdbx_strand_id
1 'polypeptide(L)'
;MEQNALWKRGRESLDIVNMHYMAVGMNPITEQENKFKVTWTTVSVHTDREAVDYFIQREGKYCNDLKVDTDGDKIEDWQEFGKIADTCGLEWGGNWKKKDIPHVQWKDA
;
A
#
# COMPACT_ATOMS: atom_id res chain seq x y z
N MET A 1 -3.84 3.78 -17.04
CA MET A 1 -4.24 3.03 -15.83
C MET A 1 -4.49 4.02 -14.71
N GLU A 2 -5.50 3.77 -13.87
CA GLU A 2 -5.96 4.67 -12.78
C GLU A 2 -4.83 5.17 -11.88
N GLN A 3 -3.90 4.28 -11.50
CA GLN A 3 -2.73 4.58 -10.67
C GLN A 3 -1.86 5.73 -11.23
N ASN A 4 -1.71 5.80 -12.55
CA ASN A 4 -0.95 6.87 -13.20
C ASN A 4 -1.66 8.23 -13.08
N ALA A 5 -2.99 8.24 -13.20
CA ALA A 5 -3.79 9.44 -13.01
C ALA A 5 -3.68 9.95 -11.56
N LEU A 6 -3.82 9.05 -10.58
CA LEU A 6 -3.64 9.36 -9.15
C LEU A 6 -2.23 9.88 -8.83
N TRP A 7 -1.19 9.34 -9.46
CA TRP A 7 0.19 9.77 -9.24
C TRP A 7 0.45 11.20 -9.71
N LYS A 8 -0.21 11.65 -10.78
CA LYS A 8 -0.06 13.02 -11.30
C LYS A 8 -0.60 14.11 -10.37
N ARG A 9 -1.51 13.74 -9.46
CA ARG A 9 -2.08 14.67 -8.46
C ARG A 9 -0.98 15.23 -7.55
N GLY A 10 -0.95 16.55 -7.37
CA GLY A 10 0.09 17.24 -6.61
C GLY A 10 1.48 17.27 -7.27
N ARG A 11 1.55 16.91 -8.55
CA ARG A 11 2.79 16.90 -9.36
C ARG A 11 2.63 17.61 -10.71
N GLU A 12 1.42 17.61 -11.28
CA GLU A 12 1.09 18.22 -12.58
C GLU A 12 0.01 19.32 -12.43
N SER A 13 -0.19 20.11 -13.49
CA SER A 13 -1.27 21.11 -13.53
C SER A 13 -2.66 20.47 -13.46
N LEU A 14 -3.65 21.22 -12.99
CA LEU A 14 -5.03 20.71 -12.84
C LEU A 14 -5.59 20.18 -14.16
N ASP A 15 -5.32 20.88 -15.27
CA ASP A 15 -5.79 20.48 -16.60
C ASP A 15 -5.24 19.12 -17.02
N ILE A 16 -3.94 18.89 -16.79
CA ILE A 16 -3.30 17.60 -17.09
C ILE A 16 -3.88 16.49 -16.20
N VAL A 17 -4.06 16.77 -14.91
CA VAL A 17 -4.63 15.77 -13.98
C VAL A 17 -6.06 15.42 -14.37
N ASN A 18 -6.92 16.40 -14.65
CA ASN A 18 -8.31 16.17 -15.03
C ASN A 18 -8.43 15.46 -16.39
N MET A 19 -7.56 15.80 -17.36
CA MET A 19 -7.48 15.07 -18.63
C MET A 19 -7.21 13.57 -18.40
N HIS A 20 -6.26 13.24 -17.52
CA HIS A 20 -5.95 11.85 -17.21
C HIS A 20 -7.04 11.14 -16.39
N TYR A 21 -7.68 11.84 -15.45
CA TYR A 21 -8.80 11.30 -14.67
C TYR A 21 -9.97 10.92 -15.59
N MET A 22 -10.36 11.82 -16.49
CA MET A 22 -11.43 11.54 -17.45
C MET A 22 -11.08 10.37 -18.38
N ALA A 23 -9.83 10.28 -18.83
CA ALA A 23 -9.36 9.18 -19.68
C ALA A 23 -9.44 7.79 -19.02
N VAL A 24 -9.53 7.72 -17.68
CA VAL A 24 -9.69 6.47 -16.92
C VAL A 24 -11.07 6.34 -16.27
N GLY A 25 -12.04 7.20 -16.63
CA GLY A 25 -13.41 7.14 -16.12
C GLY A 25 -13.61 7.73 -14.72
N MET A 26 -12.65 8.49 -14.21
CA MET A 26 -12.76 9.21 -12.93
C MET A 26 -13.33 10.62 -13.13
N ASN A 27 -13.98 11.14 -12.08
CA ASN A 27 -14.49 12.51 -12.08
C ASN A 27 -13.36 13.54 -11.96
N PRO A 28 -13.42 14.67 -12.68
CA PRO A 28 -12.49 15.79 -12.49
C PRO A 28 -12.44 16.26 -11.02
N ILE A 29 -11.27 16.73 -10.60
CA ILE A 29 -11.03 17.28 -9.26
C ILE A 29 -10.85 18.81 -9.32
N THR A 30 -10.80 19.42 -8.15
CA THR A 30 -10.54 20.86 -7.95
C THR A 30 -9.05 21.15 -7.77
N GLU A 31 -8.66 22.42 -7.90
CA GLU A 31 -7.31 22.89 -7.57
C GLU A 31 -6.93 22.57 -6.11
N GLN A 32 -7.86 22.71 -5.18
CA GLN A 32 -7.60 22.44 -3.77
C GLN A 32 -7.29 20.96 -3.55
N GLU A 33 -8.03 20.07 -4.20
CA GLU A 33 -7.73 18.64 -4.17
C GLU A 33 -6.38 18.33 -4.82
N ASN A 34 -6.06 18.97 -5.95
CA ASN A 34 -4.81 18.75 -6.66
C ASN A 34 -3.55 19.17 -5.88
N LYS A 35 -3.67 19.85 -4.73
CA LYS A 35 -2.52 20.13 -3.85
C LYS A 35 -1.98 18.90 -3.13
N PHE A 36 -2.80 17.85 -3.00
CA PHE A 36 -2.45 16.68 -2.19
C PHE A 36 -1.98 15.51 -3.05
N LYS A 37 -0.77 15.02 -2.79
CA LYS A 37 -0.28 13.76 -3.37
C LYS A 37 -1.03 12.59 -2.70
N VAL A 38 -1.69 11.77 -3.50
CA VAL A 38 -2.48 10.63 -3.00
C VAL A 38 -1.79 9.28 -3.18
N THR A 39 -0.76 9.24 -4.02
CA THR A 39 0.10 8.07 -4.15
C THR A 39 1.54 8.49 -4.46
N TRP A 40 2.46 7.56 -4.19
CA TRP A 40 3.90 7.76 -4.32
C TRP A 40 4.51 6.97 -5.48
N THR A 41 3.77 6.01 -6.04
CA THR A 41 4.22 5.17 -7.14
C THR A 41 3.30 5.27 -8.36
N THR A 42 3.86 5.12 -9.56
CA THR A 42 3.10 5.02 -10.82
C THR A 42 2.65 3.60 -11.11
N VAL A 43 3.27 2.61 -10.48
CA VAL A 43 2.99 1.17 -10.60
C VAL A 43 2.91 0.60 -9.19
N SER A 44 1.80 -0.03 -8.86
CA SER A 44 1.61 -0.69 -7.56
C SER A 44 1.23 -2.13 -7.85
N VAL A 45 1.94 -3.10 -7.31
CA VAL A 45 1.61 -4.53 -7.46
C VAL A 45 0.20 -4.89 -6.95
N HIS A 46 -0.40 -4.04 -6.10
CA HIS A 46 -1.81 -4.15 -5.73
C HIS A 46 -2.76 -3.98 -6.93
N THR A 47 -2.39 -3.21 -7.96
CA THR A 47 -3.24 -3.02 -9.15
C THR A 47 -3.36 -4.28 -10.00
N ASP A 48 -2.33 -5.13 -9.95
CA ASP A 48 -2.29 -6.40 -10.68
C ASP A 48 -2.82 -7.57 -9.83
N ARG A 49 -3.31 -7.28 -8.61
CA ARG A 49 -3.82 -8.27 -7.64
C ARG A 49 -2.75 -9.25 -7.17
N GLU A 50 -1.52 -8.78 -7.15
CA GLU A 50 -0.33 -9.55 -6.78
C GLU A 50 0.18 -9.21 -5.38
N ALA A 51 -0.53 -8.34 -4.66
CA ALA A 51 -0.22 -7.94 -3.30
C ALA A 51 -1.47 -7.82 -2.42
N VAL A 52 -1.27 -7.91 -1.11
CA VAL A 52 -2.27 -7.68 -0.07
C VAL A 52 -1.63 -6.92 1.09
N ASP A 53 -2.43 -6.08 1.74
CA ASP A 53 -2.07 -5.47 3.03
C ASP A 53 -2.89 -6.13 4.13
N TYR A 54 -2.24 -6.47 5.24
CA TYR A 54 -2.90 -7.06 6.41
C TYR A 54 -2.74 -6.20 7.66
N PHE A 55 -3.57 -6.46 8.66
CA PHE A 55 -3.49 -5.79 9.96
C PHE A 55 -3.76 -6.77 11.09
N ILE A 56 -3.15 -6.50 12.23
CA ILE A 56 -3.44 -7.21 13.48
C ILE A 56 -4.64 -6.56 14.14
N GLN A 57 -5.64 -7.38 14.49
CA GLN A 57 -6.84 -6.91 15.19
C GLN A 57 -6.78 -7.30 16.66
N ARG A 58 -6.98 -6.33 17.56
CA ARG A 58 -7.14 -6.56 19.00
C ARG A 58 -8.41 -5.87 19.49
N GLU A 59 -9.24 -6.61 20.22
CA GLU A 59 -10.48 -6.09 20.81
C GLU A 59 -11.38 -5.37 19.77
N GLY A 60 -11.46 -5.93 18.56
CA GLY A 60 -12.24 -5.35 17.47
C GLY A 60 -11.59 -4.15 16.77
N LYS A 61 -10.40 -3.70 17.19
CA LYS A 61 -9.69 -2.53 16.67
C LYS A 61 -8.39 -2.90 15.97
N TYR A 62 -7.97 -2.03 15.06
CA TYR A 62 -6.65 -2.08 14.43
C TYR A 62 -5.55 -1.88 15.47
N CYS A 63 -4.59 -2.79 15.50
CA CYS A 63 -3.39 -2.67 16.31
C CYS A 63 -2.29 -1.98 15.49
N ASN A 64 -1.85 -0.80 15.95
CA ASN A 64 -0.78 -0.03 15.31
C ASN A 64 0.58 -0.23 16.01
N ASP A 65 0.66 -1.14 16.98
CA ASP A 65 1.90 -1.46 17.67
C ASP A 65 2.72 -2.43 16.82
N LEU A 66 3.91 -2.00 16.39
CA LEU A 66 4.81 -2.82 15.58
C LEU A 66 5.49 -3.91 16.41
N LYS A 67 5.51 -3.78 17.73
CA LYS A 67 6.11 -4.75 18.67
C LYS A 67 5.08 -5.61 19.37
N VAL A 68 3.86 -5.62 18.85
CA VAL A 68 2.79 -6.44 19.40
C VAL A 68 3.20 -7.92 19.34
N ASP A 69 2.98 -8.60 20.46
CA ASP A 69 3.20 -10.02 20.68
C ASP A 69 1.93 -10.50 21.40
N THR A 70 1.00 -11.07 20.63
CA THR A 70 -0.32 -11.45 21.14
C THR A 70 -0.38 -12.83 21.75
N ASP A 71 0.58 -13.70 21.42
CA ASP A 71 0.64 -15.08 21.91
C ASP A 71 1.69 -15.30 23.02
N GLY A 72 2.57 -14.32 23.25
CA GLY A 72 3.55 -14.27 24.34
C GLY A 72 4.84 -15.04 24.06
N ASP A 73 5.13 -15.34 22.80
CA ASP A 73 6.32 -16.12 22.40
C ASP A 73 7.62 -15.30 22.34
N LYS A 74 7.53 -13.97 22.55
CA LYS A 74 8.60 -12.96 22.48
C LYS A 74 9.10 -12.67 21.08
N ILE A 75 8.32 -13.01 20.06
CA ILE A 75 8.49 -12.61 18.67
C ILE A 75 7.36 -11.63 18.35
N GLU A 76 7.67 -10.59 17.58
CA GLU A 76 6.66 -9.64 17.17
C GLU A 76 5.71 -10.33 16.17
N ASP A 77 4.40 -10.27 16.37
CA ASP A 77 3.37 -10.94 15.53
C ASP A 77 3.57 -10.62 14.03
N TRP A 78 3.97 -9.36 13.72
CA TRP A 78 4.28 -8.91 12.36
C TRP A 78 5.45 -9.69 11.74
N GLN A 79 6.47 -9.97 12.54
CA GLN A 79 7.64 -10.73 12.11
C GLN A 79 7.28 -12.21 11.89
N GLU A 80 6.40 -12.78 12.72
CA GLU A 80 5.90 -14.13 12.53
C GLU A 80 5.12 -14.26 11.22
N PHE A 81 4.21 -13.32 10.95
CA PHE A 81 3.50 -13.30 9.67
C PHE A 81 4.47 -13.16 8.49
N GLY A 82 5.49 -12.32 8.61
CA GLY A 82 6.54 -12.19 7.61
C GLY A 82 7.27 -13.52 7.33
N LYS A 83 7.52 -14.33 8.37
CA LYS A 83 8.08 -15.69 8.20
C LYS A 83 7.09 -16.62 7.50
N ILE A 84 5.81 -16.58 7.87
CA ILE A 84 4.77 -17.37 7.21
C ILE A 84 4.69 -17.02 5.72
N ALA A 85 4.66 -15.73 5.37
CA ALA A 85 4.66 -15.27 3.99
C ALA A 85 5.85 -15.86 3.19
N ASP A 86 7.04 -15.85 3.78
CA ASP A 86 8.23 -16.44 3.15
C ASP A 86 8.09 -17.97 2.93
N THR A 87 7.52 -18.70 3.91
CA THR A 87 7.24 -20.14 3.74
C THR A 87 6.22 -20.43 2.64
N CYS A 88 5.34 -19.47 2.34
CA CYS A 88 4.39 -19.54 1.23
C CYS A 88 4.99 -19.09 -0.11
N GLY A 89 6.27 -18.71 -0.17
CA GLY A 89 6.92 -18.21 -1.37
C GLY A 89 6.59 -16.75 -1.71
N LEU A 90 6.05 -15.99 -0.76
CA LEU A 90 5.73 -14.56 -0.89
C LEU A 90 6.86 -13.68 -0.35
N GLU A 91 6.90 -12.43 -0.75
CA GLU A 91 7.77 -11.40 -0.20
C GLU A 91 7.00 -10.53 0.80
N TRP A 92 7.58 -10.29 1.97
CA TRP A 92 7.03 -9.40 2.99
C TRP A 92 7.77 -8.06 3.02
N GLY A 93 7.02 -6.97 2.94
CA GLY A 93 7.54 -5.60 2.90
C GLY A 93 8.26 -5.17 4.18
N GLY A 94 8.09 -5.88 5.30
CA GLY A 94 8.88 -5.65 6.51
C GLY A 94 10.36 -5.99 6.39
N ASN A 95 10.75 -6.77 5.36
CA ASN A 95 12.14 -7.09 5.05
C ASN A 95 12.82 -6.04 4.13
N TRP A 96 12.06 -5.10 3.57
CA TRP A 96 12.61 -4.08 2.67
C TRP A 96 13.49 -3.06 3.41
N LYS A 97 14.42 -2.45 2.66
CA LYS A 97 15.24 -1.33 3.19
C LYS A 97 14.38 -0.17 3.66
N LYS A 98 13.32 0.14 2.91
CA LYS A 98 12.24 1.04 3.34
C LYS A 98 11.04 0.15 3.64
N LYS A 99 10.86 -0.15 4.92
CA LYS A 99 9.85 -1.12 5.37
C LYS A 99 8.45 -0.66 5.05
N ASP A 100 7.64 -1.60 4.58
CA ASP A 100 6.19 -1.50 4.48
C ASP A 100 5.58 -2.70 5.19
N ILE A 101 5.31 -2.53 6.49
CA ILE A 101 5.02 -3.65 7.40
C ILE A 101 3.74 -4.41 7.03
N PRO A 102 2.63 -3.75 6.64
CA PRO A 102 1.42 -4.45 6.22
C PRO A 102 1.55 -5.21 4.88
N HIS A 103 2.53 -4.87 4.05
CA HIS A 103 2.55 -5.29 2.65
C HIS A 103 3.12 -6.71 2.46
N VAL A 104 2.40 -7.54 1.69
CA VAL A 104 2.90 -8.82 1.15
C VAL A 104 2.59 -8.92 -0.33
N GLN A 105 3.54 -9.42 -1.12
CA GLN A 105 3.39 -9.62 -2.57
C GLN A 105 3.99 -10.95 -3.05
N TRP A 106 3.70 -11.35 -4.29
CA TRP A 106 4.50 -12.37 -4.96
C TRP A 106 5.96 -11.92 -5.12
N LYS A 107 6.92 -12.85 -4.96
CA LYS A 107 8.36 -12.54 -5.04
C LYS A 107 8.82 -11.99 -6.40
N ASP A 108 8.09 -12.32 -7.46
CA ASP A 108 8.41 -11.94 -8.84
C ASP A 108 7.46 -10.87 -9.41
N ALA A 109 6.72 -10.16 -8.53
CA ALA A 109 5.79 -9.08 -8.90
C ALA A 109 6.48 -7.73 -9.12
#